data_AF-A0A6N6N184-F1
#
_entry.id   AF-A0A6N6N184-F1
#
_cell.length_a   1.000
_cell.length_b   1.000
_cell.length_c   1.000
_cell.angle_alpha   90.00
_cell.angle_beta   90.00
_cell.angle_gamma   90.00
#
_symmetry.space_group_name_H-M   'P 1'
#
loop_
_entity.id
_entity.type
_entity.pdbx_description
1 polymer ?
#
loop_
_entity_poly.entity_id
_entity_poly.type
_entity_poly.pdbx_seq_one_letter_code
_entity_poly.pdbx_strand_id
1 'polypeptide(L)' 'MQETVELHRAYRRALDNEDGRRVLHDLEQRGCLARSTFSTDPGRTFYNEGRRSMVLHVRHMLDENNFKELMEKKRHG' A
#
# COMPACT_ATOMS: atom_id res chain seq x y z
N MET A 1 -10.88 11.33 9.07
CA MET A 1 -11.67 11.09 7.83
C MET A 1 -11.14 11.92 6.66
N GLN A 2 -11.09 13.27 6.79
CA GLN A 2 -10.49 14.17 5.79
C GLN A 2 -9.02 13.80 5.48
N GLU A 3 -8.22 13.60 6.52
CA GLU A 3 -6.78 13.29 6.42
C GLU A 3 -6.49 11.99 5.65
N THR A 4 -7.29 10.95 5.85
CA THR A 4 -7.13 9.65 5.16
C THR A 4 -7.32 9.77 3.65
N VAL A 5 -8.33 10.54 3.21
CA VAL A 5 -8.59 10.77 1.78
C VAL A 5 -7.48 11.63 1.16
N GLU A 6 -7.02 12.66 1.86
CA GLU A 6 -5.90 13.47 1.36
C GLU A 6 -4.59 12.67 1.30
N LEU A 7 -4.38 11.75 2.24
CA LEU A 7 -3.24 10.84 2.22
C LEU A 7 -3.33 9.87 1.04
N HIS A 8 -4.49 9.25 0.78
CA HIS A 8 -4.73 8.45 -0.44
C HIS A 8 -4.36 9.23 -1.71
N ARG A 9 -4.83 10.48 -1.82
CA ARG A 9 -4.49 11.36 -2.95
C ARG A 9 -2.99 11.63 -3.04
N ALA A 10 -2.30 11.80 -1.91
CA ALA A 10 -0.86 11.98 -1.88
C ALA A 10 -0.11 10.74 -2.37
N TYR A 11 -0.49 9.55 -1.92
CA TYR A 11 0.05 8.28 -2.41
C TYR A 11 -0.12 8.14 -3.93
N ARG A 12 -1.33 8.41 -4.44
CA ARG A 12 -1.60 8.37 -5.89
C ARG A 12 -0.75 9.37 -6.67
N ARG A 13 -0.65 10.64 -6.24
CA ARG A 13 0.20 11.62 -6.93
C ARG A 13 1.67 11.20 -6.96
N ALA A 14 2.17 10.62 -5.88
CA ALA A 14 3.56 10.20 -5.77
C ALA A 14 3.88 8.96 -6.62
N LEU A 15 2.97 7.99 -6.68
CA LEU A 15 3.27 6.65 -7.23
C LEU A 15 2.53 6.30 -8.53
N ASP A 16 1.45 6.99 -8.91
CA ASP A 16 0.72 6.76 -10.16
C ASP A 16 1.32 7.54 -11.34
N ASN A 17 2.62 7.37 -11.51
CA ASN A 17 3.42 7.84 -12.64
C ASN A 17 4.43 6.73 -13.01
N GLU A 18 5.19 6.91 -14.09
CA GLU A 18 6.10 5.88 -14.61
C GLU A 18 7.11 5.41 -13.55
N ASP A 19 7.86 6.34 -12.97
CA ASP A 19 8.88 6.04 -11.95
C ASP A 19 8.24 5.50 -10.67
N GLY A 20 7.09 6.05 -10.27
CA GLY A 20 6.32 5.61 -9.12
C GLY A 20 5.89 4.15 -9.22
N ARG A 21 5.42 3.72 -10.40
CA ARG A 21 5.09 2.30 -10.67
C ARG A 21 6.33 1.42 -10.66
N ARG A 22 7.46 1.91 -11.18
CA ARG A 22 8.74 1.18 -11.14
C ARG A 22 9.22 0.96 -9.70
N VAL A 23 9.15 2.00 -8.86
CA VAL A 23 9.47 1.91 -7.43
C VAL A 23 8.53 0.96 -6.72
N LEU A 24 7.21 1.07 -6.96
CA LEU A 24 6.22 0.18 -6.35
C LEU A 24 6.50 -1.29 -6.71
N HIS A 25 6.81 -1.58 -7.97
CA HIS A 25 7.16 -2.94 -8.38
C HIS A 25 8.41 -3.48 -7.65
N ASP A 26 9.48 -2.68 -7.50
CA ASP A 26 10.66 -3.08 -6.70
C ASP A 26 10.30 -3.33 -5.23
N LEU A 27 9.47 -2.47 -4.62
CA LEU A 27 8.98 -2.65 -3.26
C LEU A 27 8.20 -3.96 -3.09
N GLU A 28 7.38 -4.34 -4.06
CA GLU A 28 6.60 -5.58 -4.02
C GLU A 28 7.45 -6.83 -4.02
N GLN A 29 8.52 -6.84 -4.83
CA GLN A 29 9.50 -7.94 -4.84
C GLN A 29 10.22 -8.04 -3.51
N ARG A 30 10.63 -6.89 -2.96
CA ARG A 30 11.31 -6.79 -1.66
C ARG A 30 10.39 -7.20 -0.50
N GLY A 31 9.13 -6.76 -0.54
CA GLY A 31 8.10 -7.02 0.48
C GLY A 31 7.50 -8.41 0.44
N CYS A 32 8.02 -9.32 -0.39
CA CYS A 32 7.52 -10.69 -0.50
C CYS A 32 6.04 -10.77 -0.92
N LEU A 33 5.53 -9.80 -1.68
CA LEU A 33 4.08 -9.69 -1.95
C LEU A 33 3.53 -10.93 -2.67
N ALA A 34 4.29 -11.51 -3.59
CA ALA A 34 3.89 -12.67 -4.39
C ALA A 34 4.56 -14.00 -3.98
N ARG A 35 5.22 -14.05 -2.81
CA ARG A 35 5.93 -15.25 -2.34
C ARG A 35 5.62 -15.58 -0.89
N SER A 36 6.01 -16.77 -0.46
CA SER A 36 5.92 -17.13 0.95
C SER A 36 6.89 -16.28 1.77
N THR A 37 6.42 -15.83 2.93
CA THR A 37 7.19 -15.14 3.97
C THR A 37 7.77 -16.10 4.99
N PHE A 38 7.27 -17.35 5.02
CA PHE A 38 7.66 -18.38 5.95
C PHE A 38 9.15 -18.73 5.82
N SER A 39 9.78 -18.90 6.96
CA SER A 39 11.14 -19.36 7.17
C SER A 39 11.16 -20.24 8.42
N THR A 40 12.04 -21.24 8.45
CA THR A 40 12.26 -22.06 9.64
C THR A 40 12.86 -21.26 10.80
N ASP A 41 13.47 -20.11 10.51
CA ASP A 41 13.79 -19.08 11.51
C ASP A 41 12.56 -18.17 11.73
N PRO A 42 11.95 -18.18 12.93
CA PRO A 42 10.79 -17.34 13.25
C PRO A 42 11.07 -15.84 13.09
N GLY A 43 12.27 -15.37 13.45
CA GLY A 43 12.64 -13.96 13.35
C GLY A 43 12.58 -13.48 11.90
N ARG A 44 13.05 -14.31 10.97
CA ARG A 44 12.95 -14.04 9.53
C ARG A 44 11.52 -14.01 9.03
N THR A 45 10.64 -14.88 9.54
CA THR A 45 9.21 -14.87 9.18
C THR A 45 8.56 -13.55 9.58
N PHE A 46 8.73 -13.11 10.84
CA PHE A 46 8.17 -11.84 11.31
C PHE A 46 8.72 -10.64 10.54
N TYR A 47 10.02 -10.64 10.24
CA TYR A 47 10.64 -9.60 9.43
C TYR A 47 10.05 -9.51 8.01
N ASN A 48 9.85 -10.66 7.35
CA ASN A 48 9.27 -10.70 6.02
C ASN A 48 7.80 -10.23 6.04
N GLU A 49 7.02 -10.62 7.04
CA GLU A 49 5.63 -10.17 7.21
C GLU A 49 5.52 -8.67 7.49
N GLY A 50 6.42 -8.11 8.30
CA GLY A 50 6.49 -6.66 8.51
C GLY A 50 6.69 -5.89 7.20
N ARG A 51 7.60 -6.37 6.34
CA ARG A 51 7.83 -5.77 5.02
C ARG A 51 6.62 -5.94 4.09
N ARG A 52 5.95 -7.10 4.13
CA ARG A 52 4.73 -7.36 3.34
C ARG A 52 3.60 -6.44 3.75
N SER A 53 3.40 -6.25 5.05
CA SER A 53 2.40 -5.36 5.61
C SER A 53 2.58 -3.92 5.11
N MET A 54 3.82 -3.42 5.07
CA MET A 54 4.11 -2.08 4.52
C MET A 54 3.74 -1.96 3.03
N VAL A 55 4.05 -2.96 2.21
CA VAL A 55 3.68 -2.94 0.78
C VAL A 55 2.17 -3.04 0.59
N LEU A 56 1.49 -3.88 1.38
CA LEU A 56 0.04 -4.00 1.37
C LEU A 56 -0.63 -2.67 1.77
N HIS A 57 -0.06 -1.93 2.72
CA HIS A 57 -0.54 -0.60 3.05
C HIS A 57 -0.43 0.36 1.86
N VAL A 58 0.71 0.38 1.15
CA VAL A 58 0.87 1.20 -0.06
C VAL A 58 -0.19 0.83 -1.11
N ARG A 59 -0.40 -0.47 -1.37
CA ARG A 59 -1.45 -0.96 -2.29
C ARG A 59 -2.84 -0.51 -1.86
N HIS A 60 -3.15 -0.62 -0.57
CA HIS A 60 -4.42 -0.16 -0.01
C HIS A 60 -4.62 1.34 -0.28
N MET A 61 -3.58 2.15 -0.03
CA MET A 61 -3.61 3.59 -0.24
C MET A 61 -3.68 4.00 -1.72
N LEU A 62 -3.35 3.12 -2.67
CA LEU A 62 -3.44 3.42 -4.11
C LEU A 62 -4.79 3.01 -4.74
N ASP A 63 -5.49 2.07 -4.12
CA ASP A 63 -6.78 1.60 -4.63
C ASP A 63 -7.92 2.54 -4.18
N GLU A 64 -8.49 3.24 -5.16
CA GLU A 64 -9.59 4.18 -4.96
C GLU A 64 -10.84 3.50 -4.38
N ASN A 65 -11.05 2.20 -4.65
CA ASN A 65 -12.20 1.46 -4.12
C ASN A 65 -12.24 1.45 -2.59
N ASN A 66 -11.07 1.48 -1.94
CA ASN A 66 -10.96 1.51 -0.49
C ASN A 66 -11.44 2.83 0.13
N PHE A 67 -11.61 3.89 -0.67
CA PHE A 67 -11.95 5.25 -0.21
C PHE A 67 -13.25 5.80 -0.80
N LYS A 68 -13.96 5.05 -1.65
CA LYS A 68 -15.18 5.51 -2.34
C LYS A 68 -16.23 6.08 -1.39
N GLU A 69 -16.62 5.33 -0.36
CA GLU A 69 -17.63 5.78 0.61
C GLU A 69 -17.21 7.05 1.36
N LEU A 70 -15.92 7.18 1.68
CA LEU A 70 -15.38 8.35 2.38
C LEU A 70 -15.37 9.58 1.48
N MET A 71 -15.08 9.41 0.19
CA MET A 71 -15.12 10.46 -0.82
C MET A 71 -16.57 10.91 -1.10
N GLU A 72 -17.52 9.98 -1.15
CA GLU A 72 -18.95 10.28 -1.32
C GLU A 72 -19.52 11.07 -0.15
N LYS A 73 -19.23 10.64 1.10
CA LYS A 73 -19.64 11.38 2.31
C LYS A 73 -19.13 12.83 2.31
N LYS A 74 -17.89 13.07 1.87
CA LYS A 74 -17.30 14.42 1.75
C LYS A 74 -17.94 15.28 0.65
N ARG A 75 -18.52 14.66 -0.38
CA ARG A 75 -19.17 15.37 -1.49
C ARG A 75 -20.59 15.83 -1.13
N HIS A 76 -21.22 15.18 -0.16
CA HIS A 76 -22.62 15.38 0.21
C HIS A 76 -22.83 15.91 1.64
N GLY A 77 -21.75 16.18 2.39
CA GLY A 77 -21.76 16.83 3.70
C GLY A 77 -20.93 18.11 3.68
#